data_AF-A0A800LXY4-F1
#
_entry.id   AF-A0A800LXY4-F1
#
_cell.length_a   1.000
_cell.length_b   1.000
_cell.length_c   1.000
_cell.angle_alpha   90.00
_cell.angle_beta   90.00
_cell.angle_gamma   90.00
#
_symmetry.space_group_name_H-M   'P 1'
#
loop_
_entity.id
_entity.type
_entity.pdbx_description
1 polymer ?
#
loop_
_entity_poly.entity_id
_entity_poly.type
_entity_poly.pdbx_seq_one_letter_code
_entity_poly.pdbx_strand_id
1 'polypeptide(L)'
;MKKKAVVTNPGDSDYEEGDVVYTSNIKDVNKDLKESGKKTIKTSKPKPVTFSPLLLGITRASLNTESFISAASFQETTRVLTDAAVEGKTDYLKGLKENVIIGRLIPAGTGALQNRGLIVTNPVEQEKEAVLEVELPVEEENQQEELSGQLV
;
A
#
# COMPACT_ATOMS: atom_id res chain seq x y z
N MET A 1 -7.48 17.62 19.10
CA MET A 1 -8.42 17.05 20.09
C MET A 1 -8.30 15.53 20.12
N LYS A 2 -8.24 14.91 21.30
CA LYS A 2 -8.14 13.44 21.43
C LYS A 2 -9.51 12.79 21.21
N LYS A 3 -9.58 11.84 20.29
CA LYS A 3 -10.84 11.21 19.87
C LYS A 3 -11.22 9.99 20.72
N LYS A 4 -10.27 9.32 21.39
CA LYS A 4 -10.50 8.08 22.15
C LYS A 4 -9.97 8.14 23.59
N ALA A 5 -10.64 7.48 24.51
CA ALA A 5 -10.27 7.33 25.92
C ALA A 5 -10.61 5.92 26.42
N VAL A 6 -9.94 5.48 27.50
CA VAL A 6 -10.19 4.17 28.12
C VAL A 6 -11.07 4.35 29.34
N VAL A 7 -12.13 3.56 29.48
CA VAL A 7 -13.00 3.58 30.65
C VAL A 7 -12.26 2.97 31.85
N THR A 8 -12.13 3.74 32.93
CA THR A 8 -11.56 3.28 34.22
C THR A 8 -12.62 2.97 35.25
N ASN A 9 -13.77 3.64 35.17
CA ASN A 9 -14.91 3.30 36.01
C ASN A 9 -16.18 3.56 35.19
N PRO A 10 -16.98 2.53 34.92
CA PRO A 10 -18.16 2.67 34.08
C PRO A 10 -19.34 3.37 34.77
N GLY A 11 -19.32 3.57 36.09
CA GLY A 11 -20.44 4.14 36.82
C GLY A 11 -21.70 3.29 36.66
N ASP A 12 -22.83 3.92 36.32
CA ASP A 12 -24.10 3.24 36.01
C ASP A 12 -24.37 3.20 34.48
N SER A 13 -23.33 3.26 33.66
CA SER A 13 -23.41 3.14 32.20
C SER A 13 -23.29 1.70 31.72
N ASP A 14 -23.63 1.45 30.45
CA ASP A 14 -23.50 0.14 29.80
C ASP A 14 -22.07 -0.21 29.36
N TYR A 15 -21.07 0.62 29.68
CA TYR A 15 -19.67 0.35 29.33
C TYR A 15 -18.99 -0.57 30.35
N GLU A 16 -17.94 -1.26 29.92
CA GLU A 16 -17.11 -2.08 30.81
C GLU A 16 -15.77 -1.38 31.13
N GLU A 17 -15.16 -1.78 32.24
CA GLU A 17 -13.82 -1.31 32.58
C GLU A 17 -12.80 -1.85 31.56
N GLY A 18 -12.01 -0.97 30.95
CA GLY A 18 -11.07 -1.31 29.88
C GLY A 18 -11.53 -0.97 28.47
N ASP A 19 -12.79 -0.59 28.27
CA ASP A 19 -13.32 -0.23 26.95
C ASP A 19 -12.63 1.00 26.34
N VAL A 20 -12.31 0.92 25.05
CA VAL A 20 -11.74 2.03 24.27
C VAL A 20 -12.84 2.73 23.49
N VAL A 21 -13.33 3.85 24.03
CA VAL A 21 -14.50 4.57 23.52
C VAL A 21 -14.16 5.96 23.05
N TYR A 22 -15.02 6.54 22.20
CA TYR A 22 -14.85 7.90 21.72
C TYR A 22 -15.21 8.93 22.80
N THR A 23 -14.44 10.03 22.84
CA THR A 23 -14.65 11.11 23.80
C THR A 23 -15.97 11.86 23.59
N SER A 24 -16.58 11.77 22.40
CA SER A 24 -17.93 12.29 22.13
C SER A 24 -19.00 11.46 22.84
N ASN A 25 -19.00 10.13 22.64
CA ASN A 25 -19.96 9.22 23.24
C ASN A 25 -19.95 9.30 24.78
N ILE A 26 -18.76 9.40 25.40
CA ILE A 26 -18.64 9.57 26.85
C ILE A 26 -19.32 10.87 27.33
N LYS A 27 -19.24 11.95 26.55
CA LYS A 27 -19.85 13.23 26.94
C LYS A 27 -21.37 13.17 26.88
N ASP A 28 -21.91 12.53 25.84
CA ASP A 28 -23.35 12.38 25.66
C ASP A 28 -23.92 11.48 26.76
N VAL A 29 -23.32 10.32 27.00
CA VAL A 29 -23.74 9.39 28.07
C VAL A 29 -23.59 10.02 29.46
N ASN A 30 -22.51 10.78 29.71
CA ASN A 30 -22.35 11.47 30.99
C ASN A 30 -23.35 12.63 31.18
N LYS A 31 -23.90 13.18 30.11
CA LYS A 31 -24.96 14.20 30.21
C LYS A 31 -26.26 13.54 30.66
N ASP A 32 -26.65 12.44 30.02
CA ASP A 32 -27.86 11.69 30.35
C ASP A 32 -27.81 11.08 31.77
N LEU A 33 -26.63 10.59 32.18
CA LEU A 33 -26.40 10.07 33.53
C LEU A 33 -26.48 11.17 34.60
N LYS A 34 -26.06 12.41 34.29
CA LYS A 34 -26.21 13.55 35.20
C LYS A 34 -27.66 13.98 35.35
N GLU A 35 -28.41 14.02 34.25
CA GLU A 35 -29.83 14.35 34.25
C GLU A 35 -30.66 13.31 35.04
N SER A 36 -30.23 12.06 35.03
CA SER A 36 -30.84 10.96 35.81
C SER A 36 -30.27 10.78 37.23
N GLY A 37 -29.33 11.63 37.68
CA GLY A 37 -28.75 11.58 39.02
C GLY A 37 -27.84 10.37 39.31
N LYS A 38 -27.38 9.68 38.25
CA LYS A 38 -26.57 8.47 38.31
C LYS A 38 -25.06 8.77 38.32
N LYS A 39 -24.23 7.75 38.62
CA LYS A 39 -22.77 7.88 38.65
C LYS A 39 -22.21 7.99 37.24
N THR A 40 -21.40 9.03 37.00
CA THR A 40 -20.79 9.30 35.70
C THR A 40 -19.52 8.47 35.45
N ILE A 41 -19.24 8.22 34.17
CA ILE A 41 -18.09 7.47 33.70
C ILE A 41 -16.78 8.25 33.96
N LYS A 42 -15.77 7.57 34.49
CA LYS A 42 -14.39 8.09 34.62
C LYS A 42 -13.48 7.42 33.59
N THR A 43 -12.62 8.21 32.95
CA THR A 43 -11.75 7.73 31.87
C THR A 43 -10.30 8.11 32.07
N SER A 44 -9.40 7.23 31.62
CA SER A 44 -7.95 7.44 31.59
C SER A 44 -7.43 7.60 30.16
N LYS A 45 -6.21 8.13 30.05
CA LYS A 45 -5.48 8.21 28.78
C LYS A 45 -5.06 6.78 28.36
N PRO A 46 -5.27 6.39 27.09
CA PRO A 46 -4.70 5.14 26.58
C PRO A 46 -3.17 5.21 26.71
N LYS A 47 -2.57 4.17 27.30
CA LYS A 47 -1.12 4.04 27.41
C LYS A 47 -0.55 3.68 26.03
N PRO A 48 0.54 4.33 25.57
CA PRO A 48 1.20 3.92 24.34
C PRO A 48 1.75 2.49 24.50
N VAL A 49 1.72 1.72 23.42
CA VAL A 49 2.32 0.38 23.40
C VAL A 49 3.84 0.52 23.50
N THR A 50 4.43 -0.13 24.50
CA THR A 50 5.87 -0.34 24.59
C THR A 50 6.21 -1.70 23.99
N PHE A 51 7.19 -1.77 23.10
CA PHE A 51 7.67 -3.02 22.53
C PHE A 51 9.19 -3.12 22.69
N SER A 52 9.70 -4.36 22.72
CA SER A 52 11.12 -4.66 22.67
C SER A 52 11.40 -5.45 21.38
N PRO A 53 12.38 -5.05 20.56
CA PRO A 53 12.71 -5.78 19.34
C PRO A 53 13.29 -7.16 19.66
N LEU A 54 12.82 -8.18 18.94
CA LEU A 54 13.36 -9.54 19.04
C LEU A 54 14.28 -9.83 17.86
N LEU A 55 15.54 -10.18 18.13
CA LEU A 55 16.47 -10.61 17.09
C LEU A 55 16.26 -12.09 16.77
N LEU A 56 15.92 -12.38 15.52
CA LEU A 56 15.75 -13.74 15.01
C LEU A 56 16.90 -14.10 14.05
N GLY A 57 17.36 -15.35 14.10
CA GLY A 57 18.28 -15.88 13.09
C GLY A 57 17.61 -16.03 11.73
N ILE A 58 18.40 -16.04 10.65
CA ILE A 58 17.90 -16.07 9.27
C ILE A 58 16.93 -17.23 8.99
N THR A 59 17.16 -18.41 9.58
CA THR A 59 16.30 -19.59 9.42
C THR A 59 14.92 -19.37 10.05
N ARG A 60 14.88 -18.88 11.29
CA ARG A 60 13.62 -18.60 11.99
C ARG A 60 12.87 -17.44 11.35
N ALA A 61 13.57 -16.41 10.91
CA ALA A 61 12.96 -15.31 10.16
C ALA A 61 12.36 -15.78 8.83
N SER A 62 13.05 -16.69 8.12
CA SER A 62 12.59 -17.22 6.82
C SER A 62 11.44 -18.22 6.91
N LEU A 63 11.23 -18.85 8.07
CA LEU A 63 10.05 -19.70 8.32
C LEU A 63 8.85 -18.88 8.79
N ASN A 64 9.09 -17.71 9.39
CA ASN A 64 8.05 -16.81 9.92
C ASN A 64 7.68 -15.72 8.89
N THR A 65 7.43 -16.13 7.65
CA THR A 65 6.91 -15.25 6.58
C THR A 65 5.39 -15.37 6.52
N GLU A 66 4.72 -14.32 6.07
CA GLU A 66 3.26 -14.33 5.90
C GLU A 66 2.79 -15.33 4.85
N SER A 67 3.60 -15.56 3.81
CA SER A 67 3.31 -16.53 2.77
C SER A 67 3.71 -17.93 3.21
N PHE A 68 2.73 -18.83 3.27
CA PHE A 68 2.99 -20.24 3.54
C PHE A 68 3.61 -20.93 2.32
N ILE A 69 3.36 -20.47 1.09
CA ILE A 69 3.97 -21.02 -0.12
C ILE A 69 5.49 -20.73 -0.10
N SER A 70 5.86 -19.49 0.19
CA SER A 70 7.26 -19.08 0.34
C SER A 70 7.95 -19.74 1.54
N ALA A 71 7.25 -19.89 2.67
CA ALA A 71 7.80 -20.55 3.85
C ALA A 71 8.02 -22.05 3.61
N ALA A 72 7.03 -22.74 3.01
CA ALA A 72 7.13 -24.16 2.69
C ALA A 72 8.23 -24.45 1.66
N SER A 73 8.51 -23.53 0.73
CA SER A 73 9.57 -23.71 -0.25
C SER A 73 10.99 -23.61 0.34
N PHE A 74 11.14 -23.15 1.59
CA PHE A 74 12.44 -23.04 2.24
C PHE A 74 12.82 -24.35 2.93
N GLN A 75 12.10 -24.72 3.99
CA GLN A 75 12.31 -25.93 4.81
C GLN A 75 11.00 -26.31 5.53
N GLU A 76 10.97 -27.47 6.19
CA GLU A 76 9.84 -27.94 7.03
C GLU A 76 8.48 -28.00 6.30
N THR A 77 8.48 -28.35 5.01
CA THR A 77 7.31 -28.38 4.10
C THR A 77 6.04 -28.97 4.71
N THR A 78 6.12 -30.19 5.25
CA THR A 78 4.96 -30.91 5.81
C THR A 78 4.32 -30.15 6.97
N ARG A 79 5.13 -29.57 7.85
CA ARG A 79 4.65 -28.81 8.99
C ARG A 79 3.97 -27.53 8.54
N VAL A 80 4.64 -26.75 7.68
CA VAL A 80 4.12 -25.47 7.20
C VAL A 80 2.78 -25.63 6.45
N LEU A 81 2.66 -26.66 5.60
CA LEU A 81 1.42 -26.93 4.86
C LEU A 81 0.29 -27.42 5.77
N THR A 82 0.61 -28.22 6.80
CA THR A 82 -0.39 -28.69 7.76
C THR A 82 -0.94 -27.52 8.58
N ASP A 83 -0.07 -26.68 9.12
CA ASP A 83 -0.47 -25.51 9.91
C ASP A 83 -1.33 -24.54 9.07
N ALA A 84 -0.92 -24.30 7.82
CA ALA A 84 -1.69 -23.47 6.90
C ALA A 84 -3.08 -24.05 6.55
N ALA A 85 -3.17 -25.38 6.39
CA ALA A 85 -4.43 -26.06 6.11
C ALA A 85 -5.39 -26.03 7.30
N VAL A 86 -4.88 -26.22 8.53
CA VAL A 86 -5.67 -26.16 9.77
C VAL A 86 -6.21 -24.75 10.01
N GLU A 87 -5.40 -23.72 9.75
CA GLU A 87 -5.81 -22.32 9.91
C GLU A 87 -6.66 -21.80 8.73
N GLY A 88 -6.75 -22.53 7.61
CA GLY A 88 -7.42 -22.06 6.40
C GLY A 88 -6.74 -20.83 5.77
N LYS A 89 -5.42 -20.75 5.87
CA LYS A 89 -4.64 -19.60 5.38
C LYS A 89 -4.74 -19.45 3.86
N THR A 90 -4.92 -18.21 3.41
CA THR A 90 -4.92 -17.85 1.98
C THR A 90 -3.67 -17.02 1.66
N ASP A 91 -2.94 -17.42 0.62
CA ASP A 91 -1.76 -16.71 0.15
C ASP A 91 -2.12 -15.68 -0.93
N TYR A 92 -1.65 -14.44 -0.77
CA TYR A 92 -1.94 -13.33 -1.67
C TYR A 92 -0.87 -13.09 -2.73
N LEU A 93 0.17 -13.92 -2.82
CA LEU A 93 1.20 -13.88 -3.86
C LEU A 93 1.88 -12.49 -3.98
N LYS A 94 2.19 -11.86 -2.85
CA LYS A 94 2.83 -10.54 -2.82
C LYS A 94 4.35 -10.64 -2.89
N GLY A 95 4.91 -11.82 -2.58
CA GLY A 95 6.33 -12.07 -2.54
C GLY A 95 6.93 -12.44 -3.88
N LEU A 96 8.27 -12.45 -3.95
CA LEU A 96 8.97 -12.89 -5.15
C LEU A 96 8.86 -14.41 -5.35
N LYS A 97 9.12 -15.19 -4.29
CA LYS A 97 9.18 -16.66 -4.36
C LYS A 97 7.84 -17.28 -4.75
N GLU A 98 6.74 -16.84 -4.13
CA GLU A 98 5.38 -17.24 -4.51
C GLU A 98 5.12 -17.09 -6.00
N ASN A 99 5.42 -15.91 -6.57
CA ASN A 99 5.15 -15.64 -7.98
C ASN A 99 6.02 -16.50 -8.90
N VAL A 100 7.28 -16.75 -8.54
CA VAL A 100 8.15 -17.67 -9.29
C VAL A 100 7.59 -19.10 -9.26
N ILE A 101 7.15 -19.59 -8.10
CA ILE A 101 6.62 -20.95 -7.96
C ILE A 101 5.34 -21.15 -8.77
N ILE A 102 4.45 -20.15 -8.78
CA ILE A 102 3.19 -20.18 -9.52
C ILE A 102 3.40 -19.89 -11.02
N GLY A 103 4.53 -19.30 -11.42
CA GLY A 103 4.84 -18.95 -12.81
C GLY A 103 4.24 -17.60 -13.27
N ARG A 104 4.01 -16.66 -12.34
CA ARG A 104 3.60 -15.27 -12.64
C ARG A 104 4.81 -14.33 -12.62
N LEU A 105 4.67 -13.17 -13.25
CA LEU A 105 5.68 -12.12 -13.18
C LEU A 105 5.95 -11.72 -11.72
N ILE A 106 7.22 -11.70 -11.33
CA ILE A 106 7.63 -11.25 -10.00
C ILE A 106 7.32 -9.76 -9.80
N PRO A 107 7.01 -9.31 -8.57
CA PRO A 107 6.73 -7.91 -8.27
C PRO A 107 8.01 -7.05 -8.20
N ALA A 108 8.95 -7.28 -9.11
CA ALA A 108 10.23 -6.57 -9.20
C ALA A 108 10.62 -6.37 -10.67
N GLY A 109 11.48 -5.38 -10.94
CA GLY A 109 11.92 -5.06 -12.30
C GLY A 109 10.74 -4.70 -13.21
N THR A 110 10.67 -5.32 -14.39
CA THR A 110 9.58 -5.12 -15.36
C THR A 110 8.22 -5.65 -14.88
N GLY A 111 8.20 -6.58 -13.93
CA GLY A 111 6.98 -7.13 -13.37
C GLY A 111 6.33 -6.23 -12.29
N ALA A 112 7.06 -5.25 -11.76
CA ALA A 112 6.55 -4.27 -10.82
C ALA A 112 5.46 -3.40 -11.46
N LEU A 113 4.33 -3.21 -10.76
CA LEU A 113 3.18 -2.48 -11.28
C LEU A 113 3.54 -1.05 -11.72
N GLN A 114 4.43 -0.39 -10.99
CA GLN A 114 4.90 0.96 -11.26
C GLN A 114 5.69 1.05 -12.58
N ASN A 115 6.30 -0.06 -13.02
CA ASN A 115 7.22 -0.07 -14.15
C ASN A 115 6.57 -0.53 -15.46
N ARG A 116 5.31 -0.98 -15.45
CA ARG A 116 4.64 -1.54 -16.64
C ARG A 116 4.39 -0.54 -17.77
N GLY A 117 4.48 0.77 -17.49
CA GLY A 117 4.35 1.84 -18.48
C GLY A 117 5.65 2.61 -18.72
N LEU A 118 6.77 2.19 -18.13
CA LEU A 118 8.06 2.86 -18.35
C LEU A 118 8.69 2.30 -19.62
N ILE A 119 8.78 3.15 -20.65
CA ILE A 119 9.57 2.86 -21.84
C ILE A 119 11.00 3.28 -21.53
N VAL A 120 11.89 2.32 -21.40
CA VAL A 120 13.32 2.57 -21.21
C VAL A 120 13.98 2.63 -22.58
N THR A 121 14.24 3.83 -23.06
CA THR A 121 14.97 4.07 -24.32
C THR A 121 16.45 4.21 -24.07
N ASN A 122 17.27 3.81 -25.05
CA ASN A 122 18.70 4.10 -25.02
C ASN A 122 18.91 5.58 -25.40
N PRO A 123 19.68 6.38 -24.65
CA PRO A 123 19.91 7.80 -24.98
C PRO A 123 20.46 8.01 -26.41
N VAL A 124 21.19 7.02 -26.96
CA VAL A 124 21.71 7.05 -28.34
C VAL A 124 20.61 6.91 -29.40
N GLU A 125 19.46 6.32 -29.07
CA GLU A 125 18.32 6.18 -29.99
C GLU A 125 17.44 7.45 -30.00
N GLN A 126 17.35 8.16 -28.86
CA GLN A 126 16.63 9.44 -28.78
C GLN A 126 17.28 10.53 -29.64
N GLU A 127 18.61 10.56 -29.71
CA GLU A 127 19.33 11.49 -30.59
C GLU A 127 19.07 11.18 -32.07
N LYS A 128 18.92 9.90 -32.44
CA LYS A 128 18.65 9.51 -33.84
C LYS A 128 17.22 9.82 -34.29
N GLU A 129 16.23 9.61 -33.43
CA GLU A 129 14.84 9.96 -33.71
C GLU A 129 14.66 11.49 -33.77
N ALA A 130 15.30 12.24 -32.87
CA ALA A 130 15.28 13.69 -32.88
C ALA A 130 15.97 14.30 -34.12
N VAL A 131 17.03 13.65 -34.64
CA VAL A 131 17.70 14.09 -35.87
C VAL A 131 16.83 13.80 -37.11
N LEU A 132 16.08 12.70 -37.13
CA LEU A 132 15.20 12.35 -38.25
C LEU A 132 14.00 13.31 -38.40
N GLU A 133 13.47 13.85 -37.30
CA GLU A 133 12.35 14.82 -37.34
C GLU A 133 12.78 16.21 -37.83
N VAL A 134 14.06 16.57 -37.69
CA VAL A 134 14.59 17.88 -38.09
C VAL A 134 14.96 17.94 -39.58
N GLU A 135 15.17 16.80 -40.24
CA GLU A 135 15.61 16.71 -41.65
C GLU A 135 14.48 16.65 -42.69
N LEU A 136 13.22 16.96 -42.33
CA LEU A 136 12.17 17.11 -43.35
C LEU A 136 12.53 18.26 -44.33
N PRO A 137 12.55 18.02 -45.65
CA PRO A 137 13.06 18.99 -46.60
C PRO A 137 12.11 20.19 -46.67
N VAL A 138 12.65 21.38 -46.41
CA VAL A 138 12.02 22.65 -46.79
C VAL A 138 11.99 22.66 -48.32
N GLU A 139 10.85 22.33 -48.91
CA GLU A 139 10.64 22.49 -50.36
C GLU A 139 10.81 23.98 -50.70
N GLU A 140 11.81 24.28 -51.54
CA GLU A 140 12.03 25.61 -52.10
C GLU A 140 10.90 25.95 -53.08
N GLU A 141 9.88 26.67 -52.62
CA GLU A 141 9.00 27.41 -53.54
C GLU A 141 9.72 28.69 -53.99
N ASN A 142 10.38 28.61 -55.15
CA ASN A 142 10.88 29.79 -55.85
C ASN A 142 10.63 29.67 -57.36
N GLN A 143 9.43 30.08 -57.80
CA GLN A 143 9.26 30.73 -59.10
C GLN A 143 8.33 31.93 -58.93
N GLN A 144 8.96 33.10 -58.98
CA GLN A 144 8.36 34.41 -58.92
C GLN A 144 7.45 34.64 -60.12
N GLU A 145 6.33 35.28 -59.82
CA GLU A 145 5.74 36.39 -60.56
C GLU A 145 6.57 36.88 -61.75
N GLU A 146 6.26 36.38 -62.95
CA GLU A 146 6.56 37.11 -64.18
C GLU A 146 5.26 37.34 -64.96
N LEU A 147 4.82 38.60 -64.88
CA LEU A 147 3.97 39.34 -65.80
C LEU A 147 2.46 39.08 -65.79
N SER A 148 1.80 39.60 -64.75
CA SER A 148 0.63 40.45 -64.96
C SER A 148 1.06 41.72 -65.72
N GLY A 149 0.98 41.71 -67.06
CA GLY A 149 1.49 42.88 -67.80
C GLY A 149 1.42 42.86 -69.32
N GLN A 150 0.28 42.51 -69.94
CA GLN A 150 -0.11 43.07 -71.24
C GLN A 150 -1.62 42.83 -71.45
N LEU A 151 -2.48 43.77 -71.05
CA LEU A 151 -3.02 44.89 -71.82
C LEU A 151 -3.90 44.48 -73.02
N VAL A 152 -5.18 44.91 -72.90
CA VAL A 152 -6.30 44.99 -73.85
C VAL A 152 -7.16 43.73 -74.01
#